data_AF-A0A1S2QJG3-F1
#
_entry.id   AF-A0A1S2QJG3-F1
#
_cell.length_a   1.000
_cell.length_b   1.000
_cell.length_c   1.000
_cell.angle_alpha   90.00
_cell.angle_beta   90.00
_cell.angle_gamma   90.00
#
_symmetry.space_group_name_H-M   'P 1'
#
loop_
_entity.id
_entity.type
_entity.pdbx_description
1 polymer ?
#
loop_
_entity_poly.entity_id
_entity_poly.type
_entity_poly.pdbx_seq_one_letter_code
_entity_poly.pdbx_strand_id
1 'polypeptide(L)'
;MEVEPLNSPDAVSLRHARHAARTRSVALTSRCAQACGERSRPMIDITRPPSPVPGCAACAELANRREAAQATYDRSAEVDANVLLRQHQRREHRA
;
A
#
# COMPACT_ATOMS: atom_id res chain seq x y z
N MET A 1 22.99 29.32 31.12
CA MET A 1 22.80 29.73 29.71
C MET A 1 22.48 28.48 28.94
N GLU A 2 21.19 28.16 29.01
CA GLU A 2 20.35 27.35 28.12
C GLU A 2 21.09 26.61 27.00
N VAL A 3 21.12 25.28 27.12
CA VAL A 3 21.31 24.37 26.02
C VAL A 3 20.06 24.42 25.13
N GLU A 4 20.14 25.02 23.95
CA GLU A 4 19.12 24.85 22.92
C GLU A 4 19.28 23.46 22.30
N PRO A 5 18.29 22.54 22.44
CA PRO A 5 18.24 21.41 21.54
C PRO A 5 17.73 21.94 20.19
N LEU A 6 18.60 21.93 19.18
CA LEU A 6 18.18 21.98 17.79
C LEU A 6 17.21 20.82 17.57
N ASN A 7 15.93 21.15 17.62
CA ASN A 7 14.81 20.28 17.34
C ASN A 7 14.90 19.87 15.86
N SER A 8 15.71 18.85 15.59
CA SER A 8 15.90 18.28 14.27
C SER A 8 14.64 17.48 13.94
N PRO A 9 13.79 17.92 13.01
CA PRO A 9 12.60 17.17 12.68
C PRO A 9 13.03 15.84 12.04
N ASP A 10 12.62 14.73 12.66
CA ASP A 10 12.90 13.38 12.15
C ASP A 10 12.54 13.26 10.67
N ALA A 11 13.42 12.63 9.90
CA ALA A 11 13.30 12.43 8.44
C ALA A 11 12.00 11.70 8.02
N VAL A 12 11.26 11.15 8.98
CA VAL A 12 9.96 10.50 8.82
C VAL A 12 8.83 11.52 8.58
N SER A 13 8.90 12.71 9.18
CA SER A 13 7.90 13.79 9.00
C SER A 13 7.95 14.41 7.60
N LEU A 14 9.14 14.49 7.01
CA LEU A 14 9.34 14.99 5.63
C LEU A 14 8.80 14.03 4.57
N ARG A 15 8.66 12.73 4.88
CA ARG A 15 8.05 11.74 3.97
C ARG A 15 6.53 11.82 3.96
N HIS A 16 5.89 12.08 5.10
CA HIS A 16 4.43 12.23 5.19
C HIS A 16 3.92 13.50 4.50
N ALA A 17 4.64 14.63 4.60
CA ALA A 17 4.28 15.88 3.92
C ALA A 17 4.30 15.77 2.37
N ARG A 18 5.05 14.82 1.80
CA ARG A 18 5.11 14.60 0.33
C ARG A 18 3.94 13.79 -0.21
N HIS A 19 3.13 13.13 0.63
CA HIS A 19 2.04 12.30 0.14
C HIS A 19 0.78 13.09 -0.27
N ALA A 20 0.63 14.34 0.20
CA ALA A 20 -0.50 15.22 -0.12
C ALA A 20 -0.34 15.99 -1.45
N ALA A 21 0.87 16.04 -2.03
CA ALA A 21 1.18 16.85 -3.23
C ALA A 21 1.25 16.02 -4.53
N ARG A 22 0.51 14.92 -4.63
CA ARG A 22 0.57 13.98 -5.78
C ARG A 22 -0.75 13.85 -6.56
N THR A 23 -1.63 14.85 -6.50
CA THR A 23 -2.96 14.81 -7.12
C THR A 23 -3.23 15.99 -8.06
N ARG A 24 -2.26 16.41 -8.88
CA ARG A 24 -2.50 17.48 -9.90
C ARG A 24 -1.97 17.25 -11.31
N SER A 25 -1.20 16.19 -11.60
CA SER A 25 -0.67 15.94 -12.96
C SER A 25 -1.22 14.71 -13.67
N VAL A 26 -2.12 13.93 -13.06
CA VAL A 26 -2.68 12.71 -13.69
C VAL A 26 -3.91 13.02 -14.58
N ALA A 27 -4.50 14.21 -14.45
CA ALA A 27 -5.76 14.54 -15.13
C ALA A 27 -5.62 14.89 -16.63
N LEU A 28 -4.45 15.32 -17.10
CA LEU A 28 -4.29 15.78 -18.49
C LEU A 28 -4.00 14.66 -19.49
N THR A 29 -3.38 13.56 -19.06
CA THR A 29 -3.05 12.40 -19.94
C THR A 29 -4.23 11.44 -20.11
N SER A 30 -5.22 11.46 -19.21
CA SER A 30 -6.29 10.46 -19.18
C SER A 30 -7.31 10.57 -20.31
N ARG A 31 -7.48 11.73 -20.94
CA ARG A 31 -8.58 11.96 -21.90
C ARG A 31 -8.32 11.37 -23.29
N CYS A 32 -7.06 11.27 -23.73
CA CYS A 32 -6.71 10.66 -25.01
C CYS A 32 -6.72 9.12 -24.94
N ALA A 33 -6.46 8.55 -23.77
CA ALA A 33 -6.40 7.10 -23.56
C ALA A 33 -7.79 6.41 -23.52
N GLN A 34 -8.86 7.16 -23.24
CA GLN A 34 -10.21 6.62 -23.10
C GLN A 34 -10.97 6.44 -24.43
N ALA A 35 -10.54 7.12 -25.49
CA ALA A 35 -11.26 7.16 -26.77
C ALA A 35 -10.99 5.93 -27.68
N CYS A 36 -9.89 5.21 -27.47
CA CYS A 36 -9.60 3.97 -28.18
C CYS A 36 -9.58 2.82 -27.17
N GLY A 37 -10.74 2.19 -26.99
CA GLY A 37 -10.95 1.08 -26.07
C GLY A 37 -10.17 -0.18 -26.46
N GLU A 38 -8.89 -0.22 -26.12
CA GLU A 38 -8.18 -1.49 -25.99
C GLU A 38 -8.73 -2.18 -24.73
N ARG A 39 -9.25 -3.40 -24.86
CA ARG A 39 -9.66 -4.27 -23.74
C ARG A 39 -8.45 -4.52 -22.84
N SER A 40 -8.15 -3.56 -21.98
CA SER A 40 -7.09 -3.64 -21.00
C SER A 40 -7.55 -4.70 -20.00
N ARG A 41 -6.89 -5.86 -20.02
CA ARG A 41 -6.98 -6.83 -18.91
C ARG A 41 -6.88 -6.01 -17.62
N PRO A 42 -7.71 -6.26 -16.59
CA PRO A 42 -7.52 -5.56 -15.33
C PRO A 42 -6.12 -5.88 -14.85
N MET A 43 -5.20 -4.92 -15.02
CA MET A 43 -3.89 -5.01 -14.39
C MET A 43 -4.20 -5.03 -12.91
N ILE A 44 -3.81 -6.12 -12.25
CA ILE A 44 -3.93 -6.21 -10.80
C ILE A 44 -3.16 -5.02 -10.26
N ASP A 45 -3.85 -4.11 -9.60
CA ASP A 45 -3.20 -2.98 -8.94
C ASP A 45 -2.39 -3.54 -7.76
N ILE A 46 -1.10 -3.77 -8.03
CA ILE A 46 -0.14 -4.30 -7.06
C ILE A 46 0.09 -3.27 -5.94
N THR A 47 -0.15 -1.98 -6.20
CA THR A 47 0.02 -0.90 -5.23
C THR A 47 -1.09 -0.89 -4.19
N ARG A 48 -2.28 -1.40 -4.53
CA ARG A 48 -3.38 -1.56 -3.59
C ARG A 48 -3.14 -2.78 -2.70
N PRO A 49 -3.09 -2.62 -1.36
CA PRO A 49 -2.94 -3.75 -0.46
C PRO A 49 -4.10 -4.76 -0.63
N PRO A 50 -3.83 -6.07 -0.64
CA PRO A 50 -4.86 -7.11 -0.67
C PRO A 50 -5.77 -7.01 0.57
N SER A 51 -7.07 -7.22 0.37
CA SER A 51 -8.07 -7.31 1.46
C SER A 51 -8.20 -8.75 1.91
N PRO A 52 -8.24 -9.06 3.21
CA PRO A 52 -8.52 -10.40 3.69
C PRO A 52 -9.93 -10.86 3.29
N VAL A 53 -10.10 -12.16 3.04
CA VAL A 53 -11.42 -12.76 2.76
C VAL A 53 -12.14 -12.99 4.09
N PRO A 54 -13.39 -12.50 4.26
CA PRO A 54 -14.14 -12.71 5.48
C PRO A 54 -14.40 -14.20 5.71
N GLY A 55 -14.23 -14.66 6.95
CA GLY A 55 -14.42 -16.07 7.33
C GLY A 55 -13.18 -16.97 7.17
N CYS A 56 -12.08 -16.48 6.61
CA CYS A 56 -10.82 -17.21 6.59
C CYS A 56 -9.86 -16.74 7.70
N ALA A 57 -9.58 -17.62 8.66
CA ALA A 57 -8.68 -17.33 9.79
C ALA A 57 -7.25 -17.00 9.34
N ALA A 58 -6.72 -17.72 8.33
CA ALA A 58 -5.38 -17.47 7.80
C ALA A 58 -5.28 -16.10 7.11
N CYS A 59 -6.33 -15.67 6.39
CA CYS A 59 -6.39 -14.31 5.83
C CYS A 59 -6.36 -13.24 6.93
N ALA A 60 -7.11 -13.44 8.02
CA ALA A 60 -7.14 -12.51 9.14
C ALA A 60 -5.79 -12.43 9.85
N GLU A 61 -5.11 -13.56 10.05
CA GLU A 61 -3.77 -13.58 10.65
C GLU A 61 -2.75 -12.80 9.82
N LEU A 62 -2.74 -12.99 8.50
CA LEU A 62 -1.86 -12.25 7.60
C LEU A 62 -2.17 -10.75 7.58
N ALA A 63 -3.44 -10.36 7.70
CA ALA A 63 -3.84 -8.96 7.85
C ALA A 63 -3.32 -8.36 9.17
N ASN A 64 -3.43 -9.09 10.28
CA ASN A 64 -2.89 -8.65 11.58
C ASN A 64 -1.36 -8.51 11.55
N ARG A 65 -0.65 -9.44 10.90
CA ARG A 65 0.81 -9.34 10.71
C ARG A 65 1.19 -8.08 9.93
N ARG A 66 0.42 -7.74 8.90
CA ARG A 66 0.61 -6.49 8.15
C ARG A 66 0.39 -5.26 9.01
N GLU A 67 -0.67 -5.24 9.82
CA GLU A 67 -0.96 -4.12 10.72
C GLU A 67 0.13 -3.94 11.77
N ALA A 68 0.64 -5.04 12.35
CA ALA A 68 1.77 -5.00 13.27
C ALA A 68 3.03 -4.45 12.59
N ALA A 69 3.35 -4.90 11.37
CA ALA A 69 4.48 -4.40 10.60
C ALA A 69 4.34 -2.91 10.26
N GLN A 70 3.13 -2.44 9.95
CA GLN A 70 2.84 -1.01 9.74
C GLN A 70 3.06 -0.21 11.03
N ALA A 71 2.63 -0.73 12.18
CA ALA A 71 2.82 -0.09 13.48
C ALA A 71 4.31 0.01 13.88
N THR A 72 5.13 -0.97 13.48
CA THR A 72 6.59 -0.96 13.72
C THR A 72 7.39 -0.32 12.57
N TYR A 73 6.72 0.21 11.54
CA TYR A 73 7.34 0.75 10.32
C TYR A 73 8.25 -0.24 9.57
N ASP A 74 8.02 -1.54 9.70
CA ASP A 74 8.72 -2.59 8.97
C ASP A 74 8.10 -2.78 7.58
N ARG A 75 8.71 -2.14 6.58
CA ARG A 75 8.23 -2.19 5.19
C ARG A 75 8.44 -3.54 4.53
N SER A 76 9.46 -4.30 4.93
CA SER A 76 9.70 -5.63 4.36
C SER A 76 8.62 -6.60 4.84
N ALA A 77 8.36 -6.63 6.14
CA ALA A 77 7.30 -7.48 6.71
C ALA A 77 5.90 -7.10 6.19
N GLU A 78 5.64 -5.81 5.96
CA GLU A 78 4.40 -5.35 5.34
C GLU A 78 4.22 -5.92 3.92
N VAL A 79 5.26 -5.86 3.10
CA VAL A 79 5.24 -6.40 1.73
C VAL A 79 5.11 -7.92 1.74
N ASP A 80 5.83 -8.62 2.62
CA ASP A 80 5.74 -10.08 2.76
C ASP A 80 4.33 -10.53 3.15
N ALA A 81 3.70 -9.86 4.11
CA ALA A 81 2.32 -10.14 4.49
C ALA A 81 1.35 -9.95 3.31
N ASN A 82 1.56 -8.92 2.48
CA ASN A 82 0.76 -8.71 1.27
C ASN A 82 1.00 -9.82 0.22
N VAL A 83 2.23 -10.26 0.01
CA VAL A 83 2.56 -11.36 -0.91
C VAL A 83 1.91 -12.66 -0.46
N LEU A 84 2.06 -13.01 0.83
CA LEU A 84 1.47 -14.21 1.43
C LEU A 84 -0.05 -14.19 1.34
N LEU A 85 -0.69 -13.05 1.60
CA LEU A 85 -2.15 -12.93 1.52
C LEU A 85 -2.66 -13.17 0.10
N ARG A 86 -1.98 -12.62 -0.93
CA ARG A 86 -2.32 -12.89 -2.33
C ARG A 86 -2.09 -14.35 -2.71
N GLN A 87 -1.01 -14.96 -2.23
CA GLN A 87 -0.71 -16.37 -2.49
C GLN A 87 -1.79 -17.27 -1.89
N HIS A 88 -2.15 -17.04 -0.62
CA HIS A 88 -3.19 -17.78 0.06
C HIS A 88 -4.52 -17.65 -0.66
N GLN A 89 -4.94 -16.43 -1.01
CA GLN A 89 -6.16 -16.20 -1.79
C GLN A 89 -6.18 -16.96 -3.12
N ARG A 90 -5.05 -16.99 -3.83
CA ARG A 90 -4.94 -17.72 -5.10
C ARG A 90 -5.00 -19.23 -4.95
N ARG A 91 -4.62 -19.76 -3.79
CA ARG A 91 -4.58 -21.21 -3.53
C ARG A 91 -5.89 -21.71 -2.94
N GLU A 92 -6.43 -20.98 -1.98
CA GLU A 92 -7.57 -21.44 -1.16
C GLU A 92 -8.91 -20.81 -1.57
N HIS A 93 -8.90 -19.69 -2.30
CA HIS A 93 -10.13 -18.92 -2.61
C HIS A 93 -10.36 -18.70 -4.10
N ARG A 94 -9.42 -19.09 -4.96
CA ARG A 94 -9.60 -19.05 -6.41
C ARG A 94 -10.17 -20.39 -6.87
N ALA A 95 -11.50 -20.52 -6.80
CA ALA A 95 -12.25 -21.54 -7.53
C ALA A 95 -12.30 -21.20 -9.02
#